data_AF-A0A3P7FA85-F1
#
_entry.id   AF-A0A3P7FA85-F1
#
_cell.length_a   1.000
_cell.length_b   1.000
_cell.length_c   1.000
_cell.angle_alpha   90.00
_cell.angle_beta   90.00
_cell.angle_gamma   90.00
#
_symmetry.space_group_name_H-M   'P 1'
#
loop_
_entity.id
_entity.type
_entity.pdbx_description
1 polymer ?
#
loop_
_entity_poly.entity_id
_entity_poly.type
_entity_poly.pdbx_seq_one_letter_code
_entity_poly.pdbx_strand_id
1 'polypeptide(L)'
;SATIDKSKFIQIRAYQTACNRIFDSEQIVRKKREQENHSLNDYLEKNLKWLSMDQKEELREMKRNDKSRADMIAKVFHYYDELLGEAKEHVSELLKDGCRQILKEVIGEDRYKELAKLKDSGANMNDLKGKADAMLAEIVDEEKKEKIKIYGSGCKRILAAVDHKHSLEDHFKTDLKWLTKEQKDEILKMKEENKSKVDIRGKILHFYKGLNEGTKKERSEFLSGACDEMIAYVFGEEKAEELKELRKSGSAIDKIKRRMDVLIERIEDDEMRAKAREYSSICRKVFVDKQHKQNEHSLAHYFRTHLKWLSGEQKEEIKQMKANGKSREEIQSKIFEFFESASGETKKYATESLMEGCYELFKMIGGEEKANELYVMIQSDLAAKKIEEKITSIINSVDNESKKAYAKAYLTPCMHLHNIRMTRQKRGSYLLNSCI
;
A
#
# COMPACT_ATOMS: atom_id res chain seq x y z
N SER A 1 -32.49 37.51 -51.88
CA SER A 1 -33.16 38.17 -50.75
C SER A 1 -32.17 38.52 -49.66
N ALA A 2 -31.87 39.80 -49.52
CA ALA A 2 -31.56 40.50 -48.27
C ALA A 2 -31.02 41.87 -48.68
N THR A 3 -31.94 42.80 -48.91
CA THR A 3 -31.67 44.23 -48.87
C THR A 3 -31.19 44.52 -47.46
N ILE A 4 -29.89 44.32 -47.21
CA ILE A 4 -29.26 44.67 -45.94
C ILE A 4 -29.33 46.18 -45.86
N ASP A 5 -30.22 46.62 -44.98
CA ASP A 5 -30.59 47.98 -44.68
C ASP A 5 -29.38 48.91 -44.63
N LYS A 6 -29.30 49.83 -45.60
CA LYS A 6 -28.26 50.87 -45.66
C LYS A 6 -28.21 51.68 -44.36
N SER A 7 -29.31 51.79 -43.62
CA SER A 7 -29.35 52.50 -42.34
C SER A 7 -28.48 51.81 -41.27
N LYS A 8 -28.47 50.47 -41.22
CA LYS A 8 -27.63 49.69 -40.30
C LYS A 8 -26.14 49.84 -40.64
N PHE A 9 -25.79 49.90 -41.92
CA PHE A 9 -24.40 50.14 -42.34
C PHE A 9 -23.91 51.54 -41.95
N ILE A 10 -24.77 52.56 -42.02
CA ILE A 10 -24.43 53.92 -41.58
C ILE A 10 -24.22 53.95 -40.05
N GLN A 11 -25.09 53.29 -39.27
CA GLN A 11 -24.92 53.18 -37.83
C GLN A 11 -23.63 52.44 -37.45
N ILE A 12 -23.32 51.29 -38.07
CA ILE A 12 -22.09 50.53 -37.79
C ILE A 12 -20.84 51.35 -38.12
N ARG A 13 -20.84 52.10 -39.24
CA ARG A 13 -19.71 52.95 -39.64
C ARG A 13 -19.44 54.07 -38.63
N ALA A 14 -20.47 54.62 -37.99
CA ALA A 14 -20.31 55.64 -36.95
C ALA A 14 -19.60 55.09 -35.69
N TYR A 15 -19.80 53.81 -35.35
CA TYR A 15 -19.10 53.15 -34.25
C TYR A 15 -17.78 52.50 -34.66
N GLN A 16 -17.49 52.34 -35.95
CA GLN A 16 -16.32 51.60 -36.43
C GLN A 16 -15.01 52.17 -35.88
N THR A 17 -14.84 53.50 -35.82
CA THR A 17 -13.65 54.12 -35.23
C THR A 17 -13.56 53.92 -33.71
N ALA A 18 -14.69 53.92 -33.00
CA ALA A 18 -14.73 53.67 -31.56
C ALA A 18 -14.48 52.19 -31.22
N CYS A 19 -15.10 51.27 -31.95
CA CYS A 19 -14.85 49.84 -31.87
C CYS A 19 -13.39 49.53 -32.21
N ASN A 20 -12.85 50.09 -33.30
CA ASN A 20 -11.43 49.93 -33.61
C ASN A 20 -10.56 50.50 -32.49
N ARG A 21 -10.87 51.64 -31.87
CA ARG A 21 -10.11 52.10 -30.69
C ARG A 21 -10.23 51.19 -29.46
N ILE A 22 -11.35 50.52 -29.27
CA ILE A 22 -11.53 49.55 -28.17
C ILE A 22 -10.72 48.27 -28.48
N PHE A 23 -10.85 47.73 -29.70
CA PHE A 23 -10.20 46.49 -30.12
C PHE A 23 -8.71 46.66 -30.50
N ASP A 24 -8.30 47.83 -31.00
CA ASP A 24 -6.89 48.28 -31.20
C ASP A 24 -6.33 48.95 -29.95
N SER A 25 -7.09 49.08 -28.86
CA SER A 25 -6.48 49.53 -27.61
C SER A 25 -5.38 48.52 -27.30
N GLU A 26 -4.13 49.01 -27.31
CA GLU A 26 -2.96 48.20 -27.02
C GLU A 26 -3.17 47.42 -25.72
N GLN A 27 -4.06 47.85 -24.82
CA GLN A 27 -4.37 47.13 -23.58
C GLN A 27 -5.23 45.85 -23.74
N ILE A 28 -6.11 45.72 -24.75
CA ILE A 28 -6.86 44.47 -24.98
C ILE A 28 -6.04 43.50 -25.83
N VAL A 29 -5.27 44.01 -26.81
CA VAL A 29 -4.30 43.20 -27.56
C VAL A 29 -3.10 42.84 -26.68
N ARG A 30 -2.64 43.72 -25.78
CA ARG A 30 -1.66 43.40 -24.72
C ARG A 30 -2.25 42.43 -23.73
N LYS A 31 -3.46 42.61 -23.17
CA LYS A 31 -4.05 41.61 -22.24
C LYS A 31 -4.30 40.24 -22.86
N LYS A 32 -4.51 40.14 -24.19
CA LYS A 32 -4.54 38.85 -24.91
C LYS A 32 -3.16 38.31 -25.28
N ARG A 33 -2.12 39.15 -25.36
CA ARG A 33 -0.70 38.75 -25.54
C ARG A 33 0.06 38.57 -24.22
N GLU A 34 -0.51 39.06 -23.12
CA GLU A 34 -0.06 38.96 -21.72
C GLU A 34 -0.74 37.79 -20.99
N GLN A 35 -1.28 36.81 -21.73
CA GLN A 35 -1.21 35.44 -21.23
C GLN A 35 0.28 35.09 -21.20
N GLU A 36 0.90 35.30 -20.04
CA GLU A 36 2.33 35.19 -19.76
C GLU A 36 2.99 34.11 -20.62
N ASN A 37 3.64 34.54 -21.69
CA ASN A 37 4.46 33.69 -22.53
C ASN A 37 5.75 33.42 -21.73
N HIS A 38 5.63 32.67 -20.63
CA HIS A 38 6.76 32.26 -19.81
C HIS A 38 7.84 31.73 -20.74
N SER A 39 8.99 32.38 -20.70
CA SER A 39 10.10 31.95 -21.53
C SER A 39 10.47 30.52 -21.14
N LEU A 40 11.06 29.75 -22.05
CA LEU A 40 11.57 28.42 -21.68
C LEU A 40 12.48 28.53 -20.44
N ASN A 41 13.28 29.61 -20.37
CA ASN A 41 14.14 29.86 -19.21
C ASN A 41 13.35 30.04 -17.91
N ASP A 42 12.18 30.67 -17.94
CA ASP A 42 11.35 30.85 -16.75
C ASP A 42 10.91 29.49 -16.18
N TYR A 43 10.54 28.55 -17.06
CA TYR A 43 10.22 27.18 -16.66
C TYR A 43 11.45 26.42 -16.15
N LEU A 44 12.63 26.60 -16.78
CA LEU A 44 13.88 25.95 -16.38
C LEU A 44 14.38 26.41 -15.00
N GLU A 45 14.12 27.67 -14.63
CA GLU A 45 14.52 28.23 -13.34
C GLU A 45 13.50 27.95 -12.22
N LYS A 46 12.20 27.88 -12.54
CA LYS A 46 11.15 27.67 -11.53
C LYS A 46 10.71 26.21 -11.42
N ASN A 47 10.08 25.68 -12.46
CA ASN A 47 9.38 24.39 -12.42
C ASN A 47 10.28 23.19 -12.74
N LEU A 48 11.30 23.39 -13.57
CA LEU A 48 12.20 22.35 -14.07
C LEU A 48 13.62 22.50 -13.49
N LYS A 49 13.74 23.11 -12.30
CA LYS A 49 15.02 23.29 -11.61
C LYS A 49 15.74 21.98 -11.28
N TRP A 50 15.01 20.86 -11.27
CA TRP A 50 15.49 19.52 -10.99
C TRP A 50 16.26 18.89 -12.17
N LEU A 51 16.14 19.46 -13.37
CA LEU A 51 16.95 19.04 -14.51
C LEU A 51 18.42 19.42 -14.30
N SER A 52 19.32 18.56 -14.74
CA SER A 52 20.76 18.88 -14.78
C SER A 52 21.02 20.03 -15.77
N MET A 53 22.18 20.67 -15.64
CA MET A 53 22.57 21.76 -16.57
C MET A 53 22.58 21.28 -18.03
N ASP A 54 23.05 20.06 -18.28
CA ASP A 54 23.08 19.45 -19.62
C ASP A 54 21.66 19.21 -20.16
N GLN A 55 20.75 18.69 -19.33
CA GLN A 55 19.35 18.49 -19.70
C GLN A 55 18.63 19.83 -19.99
N LYS A 56 18.94 20.87 -19.20
CA LYS A 56 18.42 22.22 -19.44
C LYS A 56 18.94 22.77 -20.78
N GLU A 57 20.21 22.56 -21.12
CA GLU A 57 20.77 23.02 -22.40
C GLU A 57 20.21 22.22 -23.58
N GLU A 58 19.99 20.91 -23.45
CA GLU A 58 19.34 20.10 -24.48
C GLU A 58 17.93 20.64 -24.80
N LEU A 59 17.15 21.04 -23.79
CA LEU A 59 15.85 21.68 -24.02
C LEU A 59 15.98 23.05 -24.70
N ARG A 60 17.03 23.84 -24.39
CA ARG A 60 17.30 25.10 -25.09
C ARG A 60 17.68 24.86 -26.54
N GLU A 61 18.48 23.84 -26.81
CA GLU A 61 18.85 23.42 -28.17
C GLU A 61 17.64 22.92 -28.96
N MET A 62 16.78 22.09 -28.37
CA MET A 62 15.51 21.67 -28.98
C MET A 62 14.68 22.88 -29.41
N LYS A 63 14.60 23.91 -28.56
CA LYS A 63 13.92 25.16 -28.90
C LYS A 63 14.61 25.94 -30.02
N ARG A 64 15.94 26.01 -30.06
CA ARG A 64 16.71 26.64 -31.15
C ARG A 64 16.51 25.91 -32.49
N ASN A 65 16.31 24.60 -32.43
CA ASN A 65 16.05 23.73 -33.58
C ASN A 65 14.55 23.61 -33.93
N ASP A 66 13.73 24.58 -33.52
CA ASP A 66 12.28 24.67 -33.78
C ASP A 66 11.48 23.40 -33.43
N LYS A 67 11.94 22.61 -32.44
CA LYS A 67 11.16 21.47 -31.92
C LYS A 67 9.87 21.96 -31.28
N SER A 68 8.80 21.17 -31.45
CA SER A 68 7.50 21.54 -30.92
C SER A 68 7.51 21.53 -29.39
N ARG A 69 6.58 22.28 -28.78
CA ARG A 69 6.36 22.23 -27.33
C ARG A 69 6.05 20.80 -26.85
N ALA A 70 5.33 20.03 -27.65
CA ALA A 70 5.03 18.63 -27.38
C ALA A 70 6.30 17.77 -27.30
N ASP A 71 7.24 17.95 -28.24
CA ASP A 71 8.52 17.22 -28.24
C ASP A 71 9.36 17.55 -27.00
N MET A 72 9.45 18.83 -26.63
CA MET A 72 10.18 19.26 -25.43
C MET A 72 9.55 18.69 -24.15
N ILE A 73 8.21 18.67 -24.05
CA ILE A 73 7.52 18.11 -22.88
C ILE A 73 7.70 16.59 -22.82
N ALA A 74 7.64 15.90 -23.97
CA ALA A 74 7.95 14.47 -24.04
C ALA A 74 9.38 14.19 -23.55
N LYS A 75 10.34 15.05 -23.88
CA LYS A 75 11.71 14.96 -23.40
C LYS A 75 11.83 15.19 -21.88
N VAL A 76 11.13 16.18 -21.33
CA VAL A 76 11.06 16.38 -19.87
C VAL A 76 10.51 15.14 -19.17
N PHE A 77 9.47 14.52 -19.72
CA PHE A 77 8.91 13.29 -19.19
C PHE A 77 9.84 12.08 -19.30
N HIS A 78 10.69 12.03 -20.34
CA HIS A 78 11.75 11.03 -20.44
C HIS A 78 12.76 11.17 -19.31
N TYR A 79 13.27 12.37 -19.03
CA TYR A 79 14.19 12.58 -17.91
C TYR A 79 13.55 12.20 -16.57
N TYR A 80 12.26 12.49 -16.39
CA TYR A 80 11.52 12.05 -15.21
C TYR A 80 11.44 10.51 -15.11
N ASP A 81 11.25 9.81 -16.22
CA ASP A 81 11.19 8.36 -16.26
C ASP A 81 12.54 7.71 -15.85
N GLU A 82 13.66 8.39 -16.14
CA GLU A 82 15.02 7.97 -15.74
C GLU A 82 15.35 8.22 -14.26
N LEU A 83 14.60 9.09 -13.57
CA LEU A 83 14.79 9.31 -12.13
C LEU A 83 14.43 8.04 -11.34
N LEU A 84 15.19 7.79 -10.28
CA LEU A 84 14.99 6.68 -9.33
C LEU A 84 14.94 7.21 -7.90
N GLY A 85 14.40 6.39 -6.99
CA GLY A 85 14.40 6.65 -5.55
C GLY A 85 13.82 8.01 -5.15
N GLU A 86 14.46 8.66 -4.17
CA GLU A 86 14.02 9.93 -3.61
C GLU A 86 13.95 11.07 -4.64
N ALA A 87 14.85 11.10 -5.63
CA ALA A 87 14.83 12.10 -6.68
C ALA A 87 13.54 12.02 -7.52
N LYS A 88 13.13 10.80 -7.90
CA LYS A 88 11.86 10.58 -8.61
C LYS A 88 10.68 10.99 -7.74
N GLU A 89 10.70 10.63 -6.46
CA GLU A 89 9.63 11.00 -5.51
C GLU A 89 9.48 12.52 -5.39
N HIS A 90 10.57 13.24 -5.18
CA HIS A 90 10.56 14.70 -5.05
C HIS A 90 10.03 15.38 -6.32
N VAL A 91 10.52 14.96 -7.49
CA VAL A 91 10.06 15.50 -8.77
C VAL A 91 8.60 15.13 -9.05
N SER A 92 8.14 13.94 -8.64
CA SER A 92 6.73 13.56 -8.77
C SER A 92 5.81 14.51 -8.01
N GLU A 93 6.18 14.89 -6.78
CA GLU A 93 5.43 15.89 -5.99
C GLU A 93 5.45 17.27 -6.66
N LEU A 94 6.60 17.73 -7.16
CA LEU A 94 6.70 19.01 -7.87
C LEU A 94 5.82 19.05 -9.13
N LEU A 95 5.81 17.96 -9.91
CA LEU A 95 5.05 17.89 -11.16
C LEU A 95 3.55 17.64 -10.90
N LYS A 96 3.18 17.06 -9.75
CA LYS A 96 1.79 16.78 -9.37
C LYS A 96 0.93 18.04 -9.36
N ASP A 97 1.43 19.12 -8.78
CA ASP A 97 0.69 20.38 -8.71
C ASP A 97 0.47 20.99 -10.10
N GLY A 98 1.49 20.93 -10.97
CA GLY A 98 1.36 21.32 -12.38
C GLY A 98 0.30 20.48 -13.11
N CYS A 99 0.30 19.17 -12.89
CA CYS A 99 -0.70 18.28 -13.48
C CYS A 99 -2.12 18.52 -12.96
N ARG A 100 -2.28 18.84 -11.68
CA ARG A 100 -3.58 19.24 -11.10
C ARG A 100 -4.08 20.53 -11.71
N GLN A 101 -3.20 21.52 -11.87
CA GLN A 101 -3.55 22.79 -12.50
C GLN A 101 -3.96 22.60 -13.97
N ILE A 102 -3.23 21.81 -14.73
CA ILE A 102 -3.59 21.46 -16.12
C ILE A 102 -4.93 20.74 -16.16
N LEU A 103 -5.15 19.75 -15.29
CA LEU A 103 -6.43 19.04 -15.23
C LEU A 103 -7.58 20.02 -14.97
N LYS A 104 -7.40 20.91 -13.98
CA LYS A 104 -8.36 21.95 -13.61
C LYS A 104 -8.65 22.94 -14.75
N GLU A 105 -7.64 23.35 -15.51
CA GLU A 105 -7.82 24.20 -16.70
C GLU A 105 -8.61 23.49 -17.81
N VAL A 106 -8.34 22.21 -18.02
CA VAL A 106 -8.99 21.40 -19.05
C VAL A 106 -10.46 21.14 -18.69
N ILE A 107 -10.75 20.57 -17.51
CA ILE A 107 -12.12 20.18 -17.14
C ILE A 107 -12.94 21.32 -16.54
N GLY A 108 -12.29 22.40 -16.10
CA GLY A 108 -12.94 23.52 -15.41
C GLY A 108 -13.08 23.30 -13.91
N GLU A 109 -13.29 24.40 -13.17
CA GLU A 109 -13.36 24.43 -11.70
C GLU A 109 -14.46 23.51 -11.13
N ASP A 110 -15.66 23.53 -11.70
CA ASP A 110 -16.81 22.80 -11.17
C ASP A 110 -16.60 21.28 -11.25
N ARG A 111 -16.11 20.80 -12.39
CA ARG A 111 -15.79 19.38 -12.59
C ARG A 111 -14.60 18.95 -11.73
N TYR A 112 -13.61 19.82 -11.56
CA TYR A 112 -12.49 19.57 -10.65
C TYR A 112 -12.96 19.43 -9.18
N LYS A 113 -13.90 20.29 -8.74
CA LYS A 113 -14.52 20.18 -7.41
C LYS A 113 -15.35 18.90 -7.26
N GLU A 114 -16.01 18.42 -8.31
CA GLU A 114 -16.71 17.12 -8.30
C GLU A 114 -15.74 15.96 -8.04
N LEU A 115 -14.56 15.95 -8.70
CA LEU A 115 -13.51 14.96 -8.42
C LEU A 115 -12.99 15.05 -6.98
N ALA A 116 -12.81 16.26 -6.45
CA ALA A 116 -12.41 16.47 -5.06
C ALA A 116 -13.45 15.90 -4.08
N LYS A 117 -14.74 16.18 -4.28
CA LYS A 117 -15.84 15.63 -3.47
C LYS A 117 -15.92 14.11 -3.54
N LEU A 118 -15.70 13.54 -4.72
CA LEU A 118 -15.69 12.10 -4.92
C LEU A 118 -14.56 11.45 -4.12
N LYS A 119 -13.37 12.07 -4.12
CA LYS A 119 -12.23 11.64 -3.31
C LYS A 119 -12.54 11.75 -1.81
N ASP A 120 -13.11 12.86 -1.36
CA ASP A 120 -13.47 13.09 0.04
C ASP A 120 -14.55 12.12 0.54
N SER A 121 -15.38 11.60 -0.37
CA SER A 121 -16.39 10.57 -0.10
C SER A 121 -15.83 9.14 -0.04
N GLY A 122 -14.51 8.97 -0.20
CA GLY A 122 -13.82 7.68 -0.09
C GLY A 122 -13.77 6.88 -1.40
N ALA A 123 -14.03 7.50 -2.55
CA ALA A 123 -13.89 6.83 -3.83
C ALA A 123 -12.44 6.34 -4.06
N ASN A 124 -12.31 5.15 -4.62
CA ASN A 124 -10.99 4.59 -4.89
C ASN A 124 -10.35 5.26 -6.13
N MET A 125 -9.06 5.00 -6.34
CA MET A 125 -8.33 5.63 -7.45
C MET A 125 -8.86 5.24 -8.83
N ASN A 126 -9.37 4.02 -9.00
CA ASN A 126 -9.96 3.58 -10.26
C ASN A 126 -11.27 4.34 -10.54
N ASP A 127 -12.06 4.62 -9.51
CA ASP A 127 -13.29 5.43 -9.63
C ASP A 127 -12.96 6.87 -10.02
N LEU A 128 -11.97 7.49 -9.34
CA LEU A 128 -11.52 8.84 -9.65
C LEU A 128 -10.93 8.93 -11.06
N LYS A 129 -10.10 7.97 -11.45
CA LYS A 129 -9.52 7.87 -12.79
C LYS A 129 -10.61 7.69 -13.85
N GLY A 130 -11.54 6.77 -13.63
CA GLY A 130 -12.66 6.53 -14.54
C GLY A 130 -13.53 7.77 -14.71
N LYS A 131 -13.82 8.48 -13.61
CA LYS A 131 -14.56 9.73 -13.65
C LYS A 131 -13.80 10.83 -14.40
N ALA A 132 -12.51 10.99 -14.14
CA ALA A 132 -11.67 11.96 -14.85
C ALA A 132 -11.55 11.63 -16.35
N ASP A 133 -11.39 10.36 -16.71
CA ASP A 133 -11.34 9.91 -18.10
C ASP A 133 -12.65 10.18 -18.84
N ALA A 134 -13.80 9.95 -18.20
CA ALA A 134 -15.10 10.35 -18.74
C ALA A 134 -15.20 11.86 -18.94
N MET A 135 -14.71 12.65 -17.97
CA MET A 135 -14.72 14.10 -18.09
C MET A 135 -13.86 14.63 -19.23
N LEU A 136 -12.68 14.03 -19.43
CA LEU A 136 -11.75 14.38 -20.49
C LEU A 136 -12.28 13.99 -21.89
N ALA A 137 -13.04 12.89 -22.00
CA ALA A 137 -13.63 12.44 -23.25
C ALA A 137 -14.72 13.40 -23.78
N GLU A 138 -15.39 14.16 -22.91
CA GLU A 138 -16.41 15.15 -23.26
C GLU A 138 -15.83 16.50 -23.74
N ILE A 139 -14.51 16.69 -23.67
CA ILE A 139 -13.87 17.94 -24.06
C ILE A 139 -13.87 18.08 -25.59
N VAL A 140 -14.64 19.04 -26.10
CA VAL A 140 -14.74 19.37 -27.53
C VAL A 140 -13.81 20.51 -27.96
N ASP A 141 -13.35 21.33 -27.01
CA ASP A 141 -12.47 22.48 -27.25
C ASP A 141 -11.08 22.02 -27.70
N GLU A 142 -10.63 22.48 -28.87
CA GLU A 142 -9.39 22.00 -29.51
C GLU A 142 -8.13 22.44 -28.76
N GLU A 143 -8.12 23.62 -28.12
CA GLU A 143 -6.97 24.06 -27.29
C GLU A 143 -6.81 23.14 -26.08
N LYS A 144 -7.92 22.79 -25.44
CA LYS A 144 -7.93 21.85 -24.32
C LYS A 144 -7.58 20.43 -24.77
N LYS A 145 -8.06 19.96 -25.93
CA LYS A 145 -7.66 18.66 -26.49
C LYS A 145 -6.16 18.59 -26.72
N GLU A 146 -5.55 19.67 -27.22
CA GLU A 146 -4.11 19.71 -27.42
C GLU A 146 -3.36 19.66 -26.07
N LYS A 147 -3.84 20.35 -25.03
CA LYS A 147 -3.29 20.19 -23.66
C LYS A 147 -3.40 18.73 -23.17
N ILE A 148 -4.54 18.06 -23.38
CA ILE A 148 -4.73 16.64 -23.02
C ILE A 148 -3.71 15.76 -23.76
N LYS A 149 -3.51 16.00 -25.06
CA LYS A 149 -2.55 15.25 -25.88
C LYS A 149 -1.11 15.44 -25.42
N ILE A 150 -0.72 16.68 -25.10
CA ILE A 150 0.64 17.04 -24.69
C ILE A 150 0.97 16.53 -23.28
N TYR A 151 0.07 16.74 -22.31
CA TYR A 151 0.37 16.49 -20.89
C TYR A 151 -0.28 15.21 -20.33
N GLY A 152 -1.35 14.71 -20.96
CA GLY A 152 -2.25 13.73 -20.35
C GLY A 152 -1.58 12.42 -19.98
N SER A 153 -0.75 11.85 -20.87
CA SER A 153 -0.04 10.59 -20.58
C SER A 153 0.96 10.77 -19.42
N GLY A 154 1.77 11.82 -19.47
CA GLY A 154 2.73 12.15 -18.42
C GLY A 154 2.08 12.44 -17.07
N CYS A 155 1.02 13.23 -17.06
CA CYS A 155 0.27 13.55 -15.84
C CYS A 155 -0.45 12.36 -15.23
N LYS A 156 -1.01 11.45 -16.05
CA LYS A 156 -1.57 10.19 -15.55
C LYS A 156 -0.52 9.36 -14.80
N ARG A 157 0.72 9.31 -15.31
CA ARG A 157 1.82 8.59 -14.65
C ARG A 157 2.25 9.25 -13.34
N ILE A 158 2.40 10.58 -13.31
CA ILE A 158 2.74 11.31 -12.08
C ILE A 158 1.66 11.13 -11.02
N LEU A 159 0.38 11.36 -11.38
CA LEU A 159 -0.73 11.26 -10.43
C LEU A 159 -0.84 9.84 -9.86
N ALA A 160 -0.68 8.81 -10.69
CA ALA A 160 -0.61 7.43 -10.20
C ALA A 160 0.58 7.20 -9.26
N ALA A 161 1.77 7.70 -9.61
CA ALA A 161 2.98 7.53 -8.79
C ALA A 161 2.86 8.20 -7.41
N VAL A 162 2.25 9.38 -7.33
CA VAL A 162 2.11 10.08 -6.05
C VAL A 162 0.92 9.56 -5.24
N ASP A 163 -0.22 9.28 -5.86
CA ASP A 163 -1.41 8.91 -5.09
C ASP A 163 -1.37 7.47 -4.53
N HIS A 164 -0.39 6.64 -4.91
CA HIS A 164 -0.07 5.40 -4.19
C HIS A 164 0.55 5.64 -2.79
N LYS A 165 0.83 6.90 -2.41
CA LYS A 165 1.27 7.24 -1.06
C LYS A 165 0.06 7.61 -0.19
N HIS A 166 -0.25 6.73 0.76
CA HIS A 166 -1.11 7.07 1.90
C HIS A 166 -0.55 8.32 2.58
N SER A 167 -1.43 9.27 2.93
CA SER A 167 -1.01 10.39 3.76
C SER A 167 -0.48 9.86 5.09
N LEU A 168 0.38 10.63 5.77
CA LEU A 168 0.85 10.27 7.11
C LEU A 168 -0.34 10.05 8.07
N GLU A 169 -1.38 10.86 7.87
CA GLU A 169 -2.66 10.83 8.54
C GLU A 169 -3.45 9.54 8.23
N ASP A 170 -3.35 8.99 7.01
CA ASP A 170 -3.92 7.67 6.68
C ASP A 170 -3.13 6.56 7.37
N HIS A 171 -1.80 6.64 7.39
CA HIS A 171 -0.98 5.68 8.13
C HIS A 171 -1.33 5.67 9.63
N PHE A 172 -1.67 6.82 10.23
CA PHE A 172 -2.14 6.89 11.62
C PHE A 172 -3.48 6.20 11.89
N LYS A 173 -4.27 5.92 10.84
CA LYS A 173 -5.53 5.15 10.94
C LYS A 173 -5.29 3.66 10.73
N THR A 174 -4.25 3.29 9.98
CA THR A 174 -3.93 1.90 9.62
C THR A 174 -2.72 1.39 10.39
N ASP A 175 -1.52 1.51 9.81
CA ASP A 175 -0.31 0.80 10.20
C ASP A 175 0.39 1.43 11.40
N LEU A 176 0.16 2.72 11.62
CA LEU A 176 0.67 3.53 12.71
C LEU A 176 -0.43 3.89 13.74
N LYS A 177 -1.55 3.17 13.72
CA LYS A 177 -2.65 3.40 14.68
C LYS A 177 -2.25 3.22 16.14
N TRP A 178 -1.18 2.47 16.39
CA TRP A 178 -0.61 2.17 17.70
C TRP A 178 0.14 3.33 18.34
N LEU A 179 0.51 4.35 17.56
CA LEU A 179 1.10 5.57 18.11
C LEU A 179 0.07 6.26 19.02
N THR A 180 0.52 6.78 20.15
CA THR A 180 -0.34 7.62 21.00
C THR A 180 -0.66 8.94 20.29
N LYS A 181 -1.64 9.69 20.80
CA LYS A 181 -1.97 10.99 20.24
C LYS A 181 -0.76 11.92 20.25
N GLU A 182 -0.02 11.95 21.36
CA GLU A 182 1.19 12.76 21.54
C GLU A 182 2.29 12.38 20.55
N GLN A 183 2.47 11.08 20.29
CA GLN A 183 3.43 10.59 19.30
C GLN A 183 3.02 10.95 17.88
N LYS A 184 1.72 10.89 17.55
CA LYS A 184 1.20 11.32 16.23
C LYS A 184 1.41 12.81 16.03
N ASP A 185 1.12 13.63 17.04
CA ASP A 185 1.30 15.08 17.02
C ASP A 185 2.79 15.44 16.85
N GLU A 186 3.71 14.71 17.49
CA GLU A 186 5.15 14.92 17.30
C GLU A 186 5.59 14.63 15.85
N ILE A 187 5.07 13.56 15.24
CA ILE A 187 5.38 13.20 13.84
C ILE A 187 4.77 14.20 12.86
N LEU A 188 3.57 14.73 13.13
CA LEU A 188 2.97 15.83 12.34
C LEU A 188 3.82 17.09 12.42
N LYS A 189 4.27 17.46 13.63
CA LYS A 189 5.15 18.61 13.83
C LYS A 189 6.46 18.45 13.05
N MET A 190 7.07 17.26 13.04
CA MET A 190 8.25 16.99 12.22
C MET A 190 7.99 17.20 10.72
N LYS A 191 6.81 16.80 10.22
CA LYS A 191 6.41 17.03 8.83
C LYS A 191 6.21 18.53 8.55
N GLU A 192 5.58 19.28 9.46
CA GLU A 192 5.41 20.75 9.35
C GLU A 192 6.75 21.49 9.36
N GLU A 193 7.71 21.02 10.15
CA GLU A 193 9.10 21.51 10.19
C GLU A 193 9.93 21.06 8.97
N ASN A 194 9.32 20.40 7.98
CA ASN A 194 9.98 19.83 6.79
C ASN A 194 11.15 18.89 7.11
N LYS A 195 11.06 18.14 8.22
CA LYS A 195 12.02 17.07 8.52
C LYS A 195 11.98 16.02 7.41
N SER A 196 13.13 15.39 7.17
CA SER A 196 13.22 14.39 6.12
C SER A 196 12.35 13.17 6.44
N LYS A 197 11.93 12.45 5.39
CA LYS A 197 11.18 11.19 5.52
C LYS A 197 11.96 10.17 6.36
N VAL A 198 13.29 10.18 6.24
CA VAL A 198 14.21 9.38 7.05
C VAL A 198 14.13 9.74 8.53
N ASP A 199 14.12 11.04 8.87
CA ASP A 199 14.01 11.48 10.27
C ASP A 199 12.67 11.05 10.88
N ILE A 200 11.57 11.23 10.14
CA ILE A 200 10.23 10.82 10.58
C ILE A 200 10.18 9.29 10.82
N ARG A 201 10.78 8.50 9.92
CA ARG A 201 10.84 7.04 10.06
C ARG A 201 11.74 6.60 11.21
N GLY A 202 12.89 7.23 11.37
CA GLY A 202 13.77 7.03 12.52
C GLY A 202 13.02 7.26 13.83
N LYS A 203 12.20 8.32 13.89
CA LYS A 203 11.36 8.61 15.06
C LYS A 203 10.28 7.55 15.29
N ILE A 204 9.61 7.07 14.24
CA ILE A 204 8.63 5.97 14.33
C ILE A 204 9.30 4.69 14.87
N LEU A 205 10.50 4.34 14.38
CA LEU A 205 11.26 3.19 14.87
C LEU A 205 11.70 3.37 16.34
N HIS A 206 12.04 4.59 16.74
CA HIS A 206 12.35 4.89 18.14
C HIS A 206 11.12 4.67 19.04
N PHE A 207 9.92 5.09 18.63
CA PHE A 207 8.70 4.78 19.37
C PHE A 207 8.44 3.26 19.48
N TYR A 208 8.72 2.51 18.41
CA TYR A 208 8.61 1.05 18.44
C TYR A 208 9.54 0.39 19.47
N LYS A 209 10.76 0.91 19.62
CA LYS A 209 11.74 0.40 20.60
C LYS A 209 11.20 0.39 22.03
N GLY A 210 10.36 1.37 22.38
CA GLY A 210 9.73 1.51 23.70
C GLY A 210 8.50 0.64 23.96
N LEU A 211 8.00 -0.10 22.97
CA LEU A 211 6.83 -0.97 23.14
C LEU A 211 7.15 -2.25 23.94
N ASN A 212 6.14 -2.83 24.58
CA ASN A 212 6.23 -4.16 25.19
C ASN A 212 6.40 -5.26 24.12
N GLU A 213 6.96 -6.42 24.51
CA GLU A 213 7.31 -7.50 23.58
C GLU A 213 6.10 -8.07 22.82
N GLY A 214 4.94 -8.19 23.47
CA GLY A 214 3.71 -8.67 22.82
C GLY A 214 3.26 -7.73 21.69
N THR A 215 3.29 -6.42 21.94
CA THR A 215 2.90 -5.40 20.95
C THR A 215 3.93 -5.32 19.83
N LYS A 216 5.22 -5.42 20.12
CA LYS A 216 6.29 -5.41 19.10
C LYS A 216 6.06 -6.45 18.01
N LYS A 217 5.75 -7.68 18.41
CA LYS A 217 5.52 -8.79 17.47
C LYS A 217 4.40 -8.49 16.47
N GLU A 218 3.28 -7.93 16.95
CA GLU A 218 2.14 -7.60 16.09
C GLU A 218 2.47 -6.48 15.09
N ARG A 219 3.29 -5.50 15.48
CA ARG A 219 3.63 -4.32 14.66
C ARG A 219 4.81 -4.52 13.71
N SER A 220 5.65 -5.52 13.97
CA SER A 220 6.88 -5.80 13.21
C SER A 220 6.67 -5.95 11.70
N GLU A 221 5.51 -6.44 11.27
CA GLU A 221 5.20 -6.63 9.84
C GLU A 221 5.26 -5.32 9.05
N PHE A 222 4.67 -4.26 9.59
CA PHE A 222 4.55 -2.94 8.94
C PHE A 222 5.87 -2.16 8.97
N LEU A 223 6.71 -2.39 9.98
CA LEU A 223 7.97 -1.67 10.15
C LEU A 223 9.12 -2.24 9.32
N SER A 224 8.94 -3.39 8.68
CA SER A 224 9.98 -3.98 7.84
C SER A 224 10.40 -3.08 6.66
N GLY A 225 9.44 -2.39 6.04
CA GLY A 225 9.71 -1.42 4.98
C GLY A 225 10.47 -0.20 5.49
N ALA A 226 10.06 0.36 6.63
CA ALA A 226 10.78 1.46 7.28
C ALA A 226 12.22 1.05 7.63
N CYS A 227 12.41 -0.18 8.09
CA CYS A 227 13.74 -0.71 8.37
C CYS A 227 14.61 -0.89 7.12
N ASP A 228 14.04 -1.26 5.97
CA ASP A 228 14.79 -1.34 4.72
C ASP A 228 15.32 0.03 4.30
N GLU A 229 14.51 1.07 4.45
CA GLU A 229 14.90 2.44 4.13
C GLU A 229 15.94 2.99 5.11
N MET A 230 15.83 2.68 6.41
CA MET A 230 16.86 3.07 7.36
C MET A 230 18.19 2.35 7.12
N ILE A 231 18.14 1.08 6.69
CA ILE A 231 19.33 0.32 6.29
C ILE A 231 19.97 0.92 5.03
N ALA A 232 19.17 1.30 4.03
CA ALA A 232 19.66 2.01 2.85
C ALA A 232 20.27 3.37 3.19
N TYR A 233 19.66 4.10 4.13
CA TYR A 233 20.19 5.39 4.59
C TYR A 233 21.56 5.25 5.27
N VAL A 234 21.77 4.24 6.14
CA VAL A 234 23.03 4.12 6.90
C VAL A 234 24.12 3.30 6.19
N PHE A 235 23.77 2.37 5.30
CA PHE A 235 24.74 1.50 4.62
C PHE A 235 24.81 1.69 3.10
N GLY A 236 23.91 2.48 2.53
CA GLY A 236 23.73 2.62 1.08
C GLY A 236 22.83 1.54 0.46
N GLU A 237 22.26 1.87 -0.69
CA GLU A 237 21.31 1.02 -1.44
C GLU A 237 21.87 -0.36 -1.78
N GLU A 238 23.14 -0.44 -2.22
CA GLU A 238 23.77 -1.71 -2.59
C GLU A 238 23.81 -2.70 -1.41
N LYS A 239 24.18 -2.22 -0.21
CA LYS A 239 24.26 -3.05 0.99
C LYS A 239 22.89 -3.36 1.56
N ALA A 240 21.93 -2.45 1.40
CA ALA A 240 20.54 -2.69 1.77
C ALA A 240 19.91 -3.80 0.92
N GLU A 241 20.11 -3.80 -0.39
CA GLU A 241 19.61 -4.87 -1.25
C GLU A 241 20.33 -6.20 -0.97
N GLU A 242 21.65 -6.18 -0.71
CA GLU A 242 22.39 -7.39 -0.27
C GLU A 242 21.75 -8.01 1.00
N LEU A 243 21.48 -7.19 2.03
CA LEU A 243 20.84 -7.64 3.27
C LEU A 243 19.40 -8.14 3.04
N LYS A 244 18.66 -7.49 2.14
CA LYS A 244 17.30 -7.88 1.79
C LYS A 244 17.25 -9.23 1.07
N GLU A 245 18.18 -9.49 0.15
CA GLU A 245 18.33 -10.79 -0.51
C GLU A 245 18.77 -11.89 0.48
N LEU A 246 19.68 -11.57 1.42
CA LEU A 246 20.02 -12.50 2.52
C LEU A 246 18.78 -12.88 3.36
N ARG A 247 17.88 -11.93 3.65
CA ARG A 247 16.62 -12.24 4.34
C ARG A 247 15.66 -13.08 3.50
N LYS A 248 15.49 -12.75 2.21
CA LYS A 248 14.59 -13.48 1.30
C LYS A 248 15.03 -14.93 1.08
N SER A 249 16.34 -15.18 1.00
CA SER A 249 16.92 -16.54 0.88
C SER A 249 16.71 -17.42 2.13
N GLY A 250 16.09 -16.90 3.20
CA GLY A 250 15.91 -17.63 4.44
C GLY A 250 17.21 -17.85 5.20
N SER A 251 18.26 -17.06 4.90
CA SER A 251 19.52 -17.13 5.65
C SER A 251 19.24 -16.99 7.14
N ALA A 252 19.98 -17.76 7.96
CA ALA A 252 19.87 -17.68 9.41
C ALA A 252 19.99 -16.22 9.87
N ILE A 253 19.09 -15.80 10.76
CA ILE A 253 19.05 -14.45 11.34
C ILE A 253 20.45 -14.01 11.81
N ASP A 254 21.21 -14.93 12.39
CA ASP A 254 22.54 -14.64 12.90
C ASP A 254 23.55 -14.28 11.80
N LYS A 255 23.37 -14.77 10.57
CA LYS A 255 24.17 -14.35 9.42
C LYS A 255 23.88 -12.89 9.04
N ILE A 256 22.61 -12.50 9.05
CA ILE A 256 22.19 -11.10 8.78
C ILE A 256 22.72 -10.19 9.89
N LYS A 257 22.58 -10.57 11.16
CA LYS A 257 23.12 -9.83 12.30
C LYS A 257 24.63 -9.58 12.14
N ARG A 258 25.41 -10.64 11.94
CA ARG A 258 26.86 -10.54 11.75
C ARG A 258 27.23 -9.65 10.56
N ARG A 259 26.48 -9.74 9.46
CA ARG A 259 26.72 -8.87 8.30
C ARG A 259 26.47 -7.40 8.63
N MET A 260 25.39 -7.09 9.35
CA MET A 260 25.12 -5.73 9.82
C MET A 260 26.21 -5.22 10.76
N ASP A 261 26.73 -6.06 11.66
CA ASP A 261 27.83 -5.67 12.57
C ASP A 261 29.09 -5.27 11.78
N VAL A 262 29.48 -6.08 10.78
CA VAL A 262 30.60 -5.77 9.89
C VAL A 262 30.38 -4.48 9.10
N LEU A 263 29.15 -4.17 8.69
CA LEU A 263 28.84 -2.94 7.97
C LEU A 263 28.93 -1.71 8.89
N ILE A 264 28.46 -1.82 10.13
CA ILE A 264 28.55 -0.73 11.13
C ILE A 264 30.01 -0.37 11.41
N GLU A 265 30.89 -1.36 11.57
CA GLU A 265 32.31 -1.15 11.86
C GLU A 265 33.06 -0.43 10.73
N ARG A 266 32.54 -0.50 9.50
CA ARG A 266 33.14 0.15 8.32
C ARG A 266 32.69 1.60 8.11
N ILE A 267 31.68 2.06 8.84
CA ILE A 267 31.24 3.45 8.75
C ILE A 267 32.28 4.31 9.46
N GLU A 268 32.92 5.23 8.75
CA GLU A 268 33.95 6.12 9.33
C GLU A 268 33.35 7.26 10.15
N ASP A 269 32.26 7.86 9.67
CA ASP A 269 31.55 8.95 10.33
C ASP A 269 30.88 8.50 11.64
N ASP A 270 31.26 9.10 12.77
CA ASP A 270 30.81 8.68 14.09
C ASP A 270 29.30 8.91 14.31
N GLU A 271 28.73 9.97 13.74
CA GLU A 271 27.29 10.26 13.83
C GLU A 271 26.49 9.21 13.05
N MET A 272 26.89 8.92 11.82
CA MET A 272 26.29 7.88 11.00
C MET A 272 26.48 6.49 11.60
N ARG A 273 27.65 6.22 12.21
CA ARG A 273 27.91 4.97 12.92
C ARG A 273 26.98 4.80 14.12
N ALA A 274 26.73 5.88 14.87
CA ALA A 274 25.77 5.87 15.97
C ALA A 274 24.34 5.60 15.49
N LYS A 275 23.89 6.30 14.43
CA LYS A 275 22.61 6.05 13.76
C LYS A 275 22.49 4.60 13.27
N ALA A 276 23.53 4.08 12.64
CA ALA A 276 23.59 2.70 12.16
C ALA A 276 23.45 1.69 13.31
N ARG A 277 24.12 1.91 14.45
CA ARG A 277 23.98 1.06 15.64
C ARG A 277 22.55 1.05 16.17
N GLU A 278 21.94 2.23 16.29
CA GLU A 278 20.57 2.38 16.77
C GLU A 278 19.57 1.67 15.86
N TYR A 279 19.53 2.04 14.57
CA TYR A 279 18.57 1.48 13.62
C TYR A 279 18.80 0.00 13.39
N SER A 280 20.06 -0.45 13.34
CA SER A 280 20.36 -1.87 13.22
C SER A 280 19.86 -2.69 14.39
N SER A 281 19.92 -2.17 15.62
CA SER A 281 19.37 -2.84 16.79
C SER A 281 17.85 -3.04 16.68
N ILE A 282 17.15 -1.96 16.32
CA ILE A 282 15.68 -1.97 16.16
C ILE A 282 15.28 -2.90 15.00
N CYS A 283 15.96 -2.78 13.85
CA CYS A 283 15.59 -3.53 12.66
C CYS A 283 15.89 -5.01 12.75
N ARG A 284 16.95 -5.43 13.46
CA ARG A 284 17.15 -6.85 13.79
C ARG A 284 15.94 -7.42 14.52
N LYS A 285 15.40 -6.70 15.51
CA LYS A 285 14.22 -7.13 16.26
C LYS A 285 12.98 -7.20 15.37
N VAL A 286 12.73 -6.17 14.55
CA VAL A 286 11.64 -6.15 13.57
C VAL A 286 11.72 -7.36 12.62
N PHE A 287 12.89 -7.68 12.08
CA PHE A 287 13.05 -8.80 11.16
C PHE A 287 12.89 -10.16 11.86
N VAL A 288 13.43 -10.31 13.07
CA VAL A 288 13.24 -11.50 13.91
C VAL A 288 11.75 -11.75 14.15
N ASP A 289 11.03 -10.72 14.62
CA ASP A 289 9.61 -10.84 14.96
C ASP A 289 8.75 -11.11 13.70
N LYS A 290 9.06 -10.46 12.58
CA LYS A 290 8.41 -10.73 11.28
C LYS A 290 8.66 -12.17 10.83
N GLN A 291 9.91 -12.66 10.95
CA GLN A 291 10.24 -14.03 10.58
C GLN A 291 9.58 -15.03 11.53
N HIS A 292 9.47 -14.75 12.83
CA HIS A 292 8.70 -15.58 13.76
C HIS A 292 7.24 -15.67 13.35
N LYS A 293 6.60 -14.55 13.01
CA LYS A 293 5.21 -14.53 12.52
C LYS A 293 5.02 -15.31 11.22
N GLN A 294 5.96 -15.18 10.28
CA GLN A 294 5.97 -15.98 9.05
C GLN A 294 6.18 -17.47 9.34
N ASN A 295 7.05 -17.79 10.30
CA ASN A 295 7.35 -19.15 10.71
C ASN A 295 6.18 -19.78 11.48
N GLU A 296 5.42 -19.03 12.28
CA GLU A 296 4.22 -19.51 12.99
C GLU A 296 3.14 -20.02 12.04
N HIS A 297 3.07 -19.50 10.82
CA HIS A 297 2.18 -20.00 9.79
C HIS A 297 2.90 -20.78 8.68
N SER A 298 4.13 -21.24 8.95
CA SER A 298 4.86 -22.11 8.05
C SER A 298 4.35 -23.55 8.13
N LEU A 299 4.45 -24.27 7.02
CA LEU A 299 4.13 -25.69 6.96
C LEU A 299 4.96 -26.50 7.98
N ALA A 300 6.21 -26.11 8.20
CA ALA A 300 7.09 -26.72 9.20
C ALA A 300 6.63 -26.48 10.65
N HIS A 301 5.97 -25.36 10.93
CA HIS A 301 5.34 -25.13 12.22
C HIS A 301 4.12 -26.05 12.38
N TYR A 302 3.21 -26.08 11.40
CA TYR A 302 2.05 -26.97 11.43
C TYR A 302 2.44 -28.45 11.60
N PHE A 303 3.48 -28.94 10.94
CA PHE A 303 3.97 -30.31 11.12
C PHE A 303 4.48 -30.63 12.53
N ARG A 304 4.89 -29.62 13.31
CA ARG A 304 5.33 -29.78 14.70
C ARG A 304 4.20 -29.61 15.70
N THR A 305 3.18 -28.82 15.35
CA THR A 305 1.99 -28.56 16.16
C THR A 305 0.80 -29.37 15.64
N HIS A 306 -0.10 -28.74 14.88
CA HIS A 306 -1.45 -29.23 14.55
C HIS A 306 -1.48 -30.47 13.64
N LEU A 307 -0.39 -30.72 12.91
CA LEU A 307 -0.23 -31.81 11.95
C LEU A 307 0.85 -32.82 12.38
N LYS A 308 1.19 -32.86 13.68
CA LYS A 308 2.17 -33.81 14.21
C LYS A 308 1.78 -35.27 13.95
N TRP A 309 0.47 -35.54 13.90
CA TRP A 309 -0.16 -36.85 13.66
C TRP A 309 0.04 -37.41 12.24
N LEU A 310 0.44 -36.60 11.27
CA LEU A 310 0.77 -37.08 9.94
C LEU A 310 2.06 -37.92 9.97
N SER A 311 2.07 -39.02 9.19
CA SER A 311 3.26 -39.84 8.99
C SER A 311 4.37 -39.08 8.26
N GLY A 312 5.60 -39.61 8.27
CA GLY A 312 6.71 -39.02 7.52
C GLY A 312 6.42 -38.90 6.02
N GLU A 313 5.81 -39.94 5.44
CA GLU A 313 5.40 -40.00 4.04
C GLU A 313 4.31 -38.97 3.72
N GLN A 314 3.27 -38.88 4.55
CA GLN A 314 2.20 -37.88 4.39
C GLN A 314 2.73 -36.46 4.48
N LYS A 315 3.65 -36.18 5.42
CA LYS A 315 4.30 -34.87 5.52
C LYS A 315 5.11 -34.54 4.27
N GLU A 316 5.77 -35.52 3.68
CA GLU A 316 6.54 -35.33 2.44
C GLU A 316 5.63 -35.07 1.24
N GLU A 317 4.51 -35.79 1.12
CA GLU A 317 3.51 -35.53 0.07
C GLU A 317 2.99 -34.09 0.14
N ILE A 318 2.67 -33.59 1.35
CA ILE A 318 2.23 -32.20 1.52
C ILE A 318 3.33 -31.19 1.17
N LYS A 319 4.62 -31.49 1.45
CA LYS A 319 5.73 -30.63 1.00
C LYS A 319 5.83 -30.60 -0.52
N GLN A 320 5.71 -31.76 -1.17
CA GLN A 320 5.74 -31.86 -2.63
C GLN A 320 4.58 -31.12 -3.29
N MET A 321 3.36 -31.23 -2.73
CA MET A 321 2.22 -30.44 -3.20
C MET A 321 2.53 -28.94 -3.16
N LYS A 322 3.08 -28.45 -2.04
CA LYS A 322 3.47 -27.04 -1.92
C LYS A 322 4.58 -26.65 -2.91
N ALA A 323 5.58 -27.50 -3.10
CA ALA A 323 6.67 -27.27 -4.05
C ALA A 323 6.16 -27.25 -5.51
N ASN A 324 5.15 -28.05 -5.82
CA ASN A 324 4.50 -28.12 -7.13
C ASN A 324 3.47 -27.00 -7.36
N GLY A 325 3.40 -26.00 -6.48
CA GLY A 325 2.52 -24.84 -6.63
C GLY A 325 1.04 -25.12 -6.37
N LYS A 326 0.71 -26.22 -5.70
CA LYS A 326 -0.67 -26.53 -5.31
C LYS A 326 -1.25 -25.46 -4.41
N SER A 327 -2.54 -25.16 -4.62
CA SER A 327 -3.25 -24.16 -3.85
C SER A 327 -3.34 -24.57 -2.38
N ARG A 328 -3.59 -23.60 -1.50
CA ARG A 328 -3.78 -23.87 -0.07
C ARG A 328 -5.00 -24.77 0.15
N GLU A 329 -6.04 -24.59 -0.64
CA GLU A 329 -7.28 -25.36 -0.62
C GLU A 329 -7.04 -26.82 -1.06
N GLU A 330 -6.22 -27.05 -2.09
CA GLU A 330 -5.81 -28.39 -2.51
C GLU A 330 -5.02 -29.10 -1.39
N ILE A 331 -4.05 -28.42 -0.78
CA ILE A 331 -3.26 -28.95 0.34
C ILE A 331 -4.16 -29.25 1.55
N GLN A 332 -5.07 -28.34 1.89
CA GLN A 332 -6.03 -28.53 2.98
C GLN A 332 -6.92 -29.74 2.72
N SER A 333 -7.44 -29.88 1.49
CA SER A 333 -8.28 -31.02 1.10
C SER A 333 -7.52 -32.34 1.30
N LYS A 334 -6.24 -32.38 0.93
CA LYS A 334 -5.40 -33.57 1.14
C LYS A 334 -5.15 -33.88 2.62
N ILE A 335 -4.93 -32.86 3.45
CA ILE A 335 -4.82 -33.04 4.90
C ILE A 335 -6.13 -33.61 5.48
N PHE A 336 -7.28 -33.14 5.00
CA PHE A 336 -8.59 -33.68 5.40
C PHE A 336 -8.82 -35.11 4.92
N GLU A 337 -8.35 -35.48 3.73
CA GLU A 337 -8.36 -36.87 3.24
C GLU A 337 -7.56 -37.80 4.17
N PHE A 338 -6.36 -37.38 4.59
CA PHE A 338 -5.56 -38.12 5.59
C PHE A 338 -6.27 -38.19 6.93
N PHE A 339 -6.94 -37.12 7.34
CA PHE A 339 -7.72 -37.10 8.57
C PHE A 339 -8.87 -38.10 8.48
N GLU A 340 -9.63 -38.16 7.38
CA GLU A 340 -10.72 -39.12 7.20
C GLU A 340 -10.26 -40.58 7.14
N SER A 341 -9.07 -40.82 6.58
CA SER A 341 -8.47 -42.16 6.54
C SER A 341 -7.86 -42.60 7.88
N ALA A 342 -7.61 -41.68 8.80
CA ALA A 342 -7.07 -42.01 10.12
C ALA A 342 -8.11 -42.78 10.96
N SER A 343 -7.62 -43.72 11.77
CA SER A 343 -8.44 -44.52 12.68
C SER A 343 -7.82 -44.57 14.08
N GLY A 344 -8.57 -45.12 15.05
CA GLY A 344 -8.08 -45.32 16.42
C GLY A 344 -7.55 -44.05 17.11
N GLU A 345 -6.43 -44.20 17.83
CA GLU A 345 -5.81 -43.12 18.60
C GLU A 345 -5.28 -41.99 17.69
N THR A 346 -4.81 -42.33 16.48
CA THR A 346 -4.37 -41.32 15.51
C THR A 346 -5.52 -40.38 15.13
N LYS A 347 -6.71 -40.91 14.84
CA LYS A 347 -7.89 -40.08 14.54
C LYS A 347 -8.29 -39.23 15.74
N LYS A 348 -8.14 -39.73 16.97
CA LYS A 348 -8.43 -38.98 18.20
C LYS A 348 -7.45 -37.81 18.36
N TYR A 349 -6.15 -38.07 18.33
CA TYR A 349 -5.12 -37.05 18.43
C TYR A 349 -5.20 -36.03 17.28
N ALA A 350 -5.49 -36.47 16.06
CA ALA A 350 -5.73 -35.59 14.92
C ALA A 350 -6.95 -34.68 15.12
N THR A 351 -8.05 -35.21 15.69
CA THR A 351 -9.25 -34.39 15.98
C THR A 351 -8.92 -33.29 16.99
N GLU A 352 -8.20 -33.62 18.07
CA GLU A 352 -7.81 -32.66 19.10
C GLU A 352 -6.85 -31.60 18.56
N SER A 353 -5.81 -32.02 17.83
CA SER A 353 -4.81 -31.13 17.24
C SER A 353 -5.42 -30.17 16.21
N LEU A 354 -6.33 -30.64 15.36
CA LEU A 354 -6.99 -29.78 14.37
C LEU A 354 -8.00 -28.83 15.03
N MET A 355 -8.66 -29.24 16.12
CA MET A 355 -9.53 -28.36 16.90
C MET A 355 -8.77 -27.22 17.57
N GLU A 356 -7.54 -27.48 18.06
CA GLU A 356 -6.64 -26.41 18.56
C GLU A 356 -6.31 -25.41 17.44
N GLY A 357 -6.01 -25.91 16.23
CA GLY A 357 -5.83 -25.06 15.05
C GLY A 357 -7.07 -24.19 14.72
N CYS A 358 -8.28 -24.74 14.86
CA CYS A 358 -9.52 -23.96 14.72
C CYS A 358 -9.63 -22.86 15.78
N TYR A 359 -9.29 -23.15 17.04
CA TYR A 359 -9.28 -22.16 18.10
C TYR A 359 -8.28 -21.03 17.83
N GLU A 360 -7.04 -21.36 17.45
CA GLU A 360 -6.02 -20.37 17.10
C GLU A 360 -6.45 -19.49 15.93
N LEU A 361 -7.11 -20.06 14.92
CA LEU A 361 -7.65 -19.32 13.79
C LEU A 361 -8.68 -18.29 14.26
N PHE A 362 -9.66 -18.70 15.06
CA PHE A 362 -10.69 -17.78 15.55
C PHE A 362 -10.16 -16.76 16.54
N LYS A 363 -9.10 -17.08 17.30
CA LYS A 363 -8.34 -16.14 18.13
C LYS A 363 -7.60 -15.09 17.29
N MET A 364 -6.94 -15.51 16.21
CA MET A 364 -6.27 -14.60 15.27
C MET A 364 -7.24 -13.60 14.62
N ILE A 365 -8.44 -14.07 14.29
CA ILE A 365 -9.41 -13.30 13.52
C ILE A 365 -10.35 -12.48 14.40
N GLY A 366 -10.84 -13.06 15.49
CA GLY A 366 -11.81 -12.47 16.40
C GLY A 366 -11.22 -11.81 17.64
N GLY A 367 -9.93 -12.05 17.93
CA GLY A 367 -9.30 -11.65 19.19
C GLY A 367 -9.46 -12.68 20.31
N GLU A 368 -8.67 -12.49 21.36
CA GLU A 368 -8.58 -13.38 22.53
C GLU A 368 -9.94 -13.60 23.21
N GLU A 369 -10.69 -12.52 23.45
CA GLU A 369 -11.95 -12.53 24.18
C GLU A 369 -13.00 -13.40 23.48
N LYS A 370 -13.25 -13.14 22.18
CA LYS A 370 -14.22 -13.91 21.39
C LYS A 370 -13.82 -15.38 21.25
N ALA A 371 -12.51 -15.66 21.17
CA ALA A 371 -12.03 -17.03 21.12
C ALA A 371 -12.24 -17.76 22.45
N ASN A 372 -11.93 -17.13 23.59
CA ASN A 372 -12.19 -17.70 24.91
C ASN A 372 -13.68 -17.99 25.12
N GLU A 373 -14.57 -17.08 24.72
CA GLU A 373 -16.02 -17.34 24.74
C GLU A 373 -16.40 -18.56 23.90
N LEU A 374 -15.88 -18.66 22.66
CA LEU A 374 -16.10 -19.80 21.79
C LEU A 374 -15.56 -21.11 22.41
N TYR A 375 -14.40 -21.05 23.05
CA TYR A 375 -13.81 -22.21 23.73
C TYR A 375 -14.71 -22.71 24.86
N VAL A 376 -15.20 -21.80 25.71
CA VAL A 376 -16.14 -22.13 26.80
C VAL A 376 -17.44 -22.71 26.23
N MET A 377 -17.96 -22.16 25.13
CA MET A 377 -19.14 -22.68 24.43
C MET A 377 -18.92 -24.11 23.93
N ILE A 378 -17.74 -24.41 23.36
CA ILE A 378 -17.39 -25.75 22.86
C ILE A 378 -17.27 -26.76 24.02
N GLN A 379 -16.80 -26.35 25.20
CA GLN A 379 -16.74 -27.24 26.37
C GLN A 379 -18.10 -27.48 27.04
N SER A 380 -19.07 -26.58 26.85
CA SER A 380 -20.37 -26.60 27.55
C SER A 380 -21.46 -27.45 26.87
N ASP A 381 -21.09 -28.38 25.97
CA ASP A 381 -22.00 -29.28 25.21
C ASP A 381 -23.18 -28.54 24.52
N LEU A 382 -22.96 -27.28 24.11
CA LEU A 382 -23.99 -26.50 23.43
C LEU A 382 -24.36 -27.12 22.08
N ALA A 383 -25.61 -26.92 21.64
CA ALA A 383 -26.06 -27.36 20.33
C ALA A 383 -25.14 -26.79 19.23
N ALA A 384 -24.73 -27.65 18.28
CA ALA A 384 -23.80 -27.30 17.20
C ALA A 384 -24.19 -26.00 16.47
N LYS A 385 -25.49 -25.77 16.28
CA LYS A 385 -26.04 -24.54 15.69
C LYS A 385 -25.61 -23.26 16.43
N LYS A 386 -25.59 -23.26 17.77
CA LYS A 386 -25.17 -22.09 18.56
C LYS A 386 -23.67 -21.80 18.39
N ILE A 387 -22.86 -22.85 18.27
CA ILE A 387 -21.42 -22.73 18.05
C ILE A 387 -21.15 -22.18 16.63
N GLU A 388 -21.86 -22.70 15.63
CA GLU A 388 -21.79 -22.22 14.24
C GLU A 388 -22.19 -20.74 14.12
N GLU A 389 -23.27 -20.33 14.79
CA GLU A 389 -23.71 -18.92 14.86
C GLU A 389 -22.64 -18.03 15.48
N LYS A 390 -21.99 -18.48 16.56
CA LYS A 390 -20.90 -17.73 17.20
C LYS A 390 -19.69 -17.60 16.28
N ILE A 391 -19.27 -18.68 15.62
CA ILE A 391 -18.16 -18.64 14.67
C ILE A 391 -18.49 -17.68 13.52
N THR A 392 -19.71 -17.76 12.97
CA THR A 392 -20.16 -16.87 11.90
C THR A 392 -20.18 -15.41 12.33
N SER A 393 -20.60 -15.11 13.56
CA SER A 393 -20.54 -13.77 14.15
C SER A 393 -19.10 -13.26 14.26
N ILE A 394 -18.16 -14.10 14.71
CA ILE A 394 -16.73 -13.75 14.77
C ILE A 394 -16.22 -13.39 13.38
N ILE A 395 -16.48 -14.23 12.38
CA ILE A 395 -16.05 -14.03 10.98
C ILE A 395 -16.64 -12.74 10.39
N ASN A 396 -17.92 -12.47 10.63
CA ASN A 396 -18.60 -11.30 10.08
C ASN A 396 -18.11 -9.99 10.72
N SER A 397 -17.56 -10.04 11.93
CA SER A 397 -16.99 -8.87 12.62
C SER A 397 -15.60 -8.44 12.12
N VAL A 398 -15.07 -9.11 11.08
CA VAL A 398 -13.75 -8.82 10.50
C VAL A 398 -13.90 -7.82 9.37
N ASP A 399 -13.24 -6.67 9.47
CA ASP A 399 -13.33 -5.64 8.41
C ASP A 399 -12.58 -6.02 7.13
N ASN A 400 -11.50 -6.81 7.26
CA ASN A 400 -10.68 -7.20 6.12
C ASN A 400 -11.33 -8.37 5.35
N GLU A 401 -11.81 -8.10 4.13
CA GLU A 401 -12.49 -9.10 3.30
C GLU A 401 -11.62 -10.31 2.96
N SER A 402 -10.31 -10.15 2.77
CA SER A 402 -9.39 -11.27 2.53
C SER A 402 -9.29 -12.19 3.76
N LYS A 403 -9.15 -11.63 4.96
CA LYS A 403 -9.17 -12.39 6.23
C LYS A 403 -10.53 -13.03 6.48
N LYS A 404 -11.62 -12.34 6.15
CA LYS A 404 -12.99 -12.86 6.25
C LYS A 404 -13.20 -14.06 5.32
N ALA A 405 -12.81 -13.95 4.05
CA ALA A 405 -12.86 -15.05 3.09
C ALA A 405 -12.02 -16.25 3.53
N TYR A 406 -10.79 -15.97 4.00
CA TYR A 406 -9.92 -16.99 4.58
C TYR A 406 -10.58 -17.71 5.77
N ALA A 407 -11.18 -16.98 6.71
CA ALA A 407 -11.87 -17.56 7.85
C ALA A 407 -13.08 -18.42 7.45
N LYS A 408 -13.87 -17.97 6.48
CA LYS A 408 -15.04 -18.71 5.95
C LYS A 408 -14.66 -20.09 5.43
N ALA A 409 -13.50 -20.24 4.80
CA ALA A 409 -13.04 -21.53 4.28
C ALA A 409 -12.81 -22.59 5.38
N TYR A 410 -12.67 -22.18 6.64
CA TYR A 410 -12.46 -23.08 7.79
C TYR A 410 -13.72 -23.32 8.62
N LEU A 411 -14.84 -22.63 8.35
CA LEU A 411 -16.08 -22.82 9.09
C LEU A 411 -16.56 -24.29 9.03
N THR A 412 -16.78 -24.79 7.81
CA THR A 412 -17.29 -26.16 7.61
C THR A 412 -16.34 -27.22 8.19
N PRO A 413 -15.02 -27.19 7.92
CA PRO A 413 -14.13 -28.17 8.52
C PRO A 413 -14.04 -28.10 10.06
N CYS A 414 -14.06 -26.92 10.66
CA CYS A 414 -14.06 -26.78 12.12
C CYS A 414 -15.36 -27.29 12.76
N MET A 415 -16.51 -27.07 12.12
CA MET A 415 -17.79 -27.63 12.57
C MET A 415 -17.83 -29.15 12.46
N HIS A 416 -17.25 -29.72 11.39
CA HIS A 416 -17.12 -31.17 11.23
C HIS A 416 -16.29 -31.79 12.37
N LEU A 417 -15.13 -31.20 12.69
CA LEU A 417 -14.28 -31.64 13.81
C LEU A 417 -15.00 -31.54 15.16
N HIS A 418 -15.76 -30.46 15.37
CA HIS A 418 -16.57 -30.28 16.58
C HIS A 418 -17.63 -31.38 16.71
N ASN A 419 -18.37 -31.69 15.64
CA ASN A 419 -19.39 -32.75 15.65
C ASN A 419 -18.80 -34.13 15.95
N ILE A 420 -17.60 -34.44 15.43
CA ILE A 420 -16.87 -35.68 15.74
C ILE A 420 -16.54 -35.75 17.25
N ARG A 421 -16.04 -34.64 17.83
CA ARG A 421 -15.73 -34.55 19.27
C ARG A 421 -16.96 -34.80 20.13
N MET A 422 -18.08 -34.14 19.82
CA MET A 422 -19.34 -34.26 20.55
C MET A 422 -19.91 -35.68 20.51
N THR A 423 -19.88 -36.32 19.34
CA THR A 423 -20.37 -37.70 19.17
C THR A 423 -19.57 -38.69 20.01
N ARG A 424 -18.26 -38.47 20.15
CA ARG A 424 -17.39 -39.29 21.00
C ARG A 424 -17.65 -39.08 22.50
N GLN A 425 -17.83 -37.84 22.95
CA GLN A 425 -18.14 -37.54 24.34
C GLN A 425 -19.45 -38.22 24.78
N LYS A 426 -20.48 -38.17 23.93
CA LYS A 426 -21.75 -38.88 24.19
C LYS A 426 -21.57 -40.39 24.28
N ARG A 427 -20.80 -41.01 23.37
CA ARG A 427 -20.50 -42.46 23.47
C ARG A 427 -19.74 -42.82 24.75
N GLY A 428 -18.81 -41.96 25.18
CA GLY A 428 -18.09 -42.12 26.45
C GLY A 428 -19.04 -42.05 27.66
N SER A 429 -19.97 -41.10 27.68
CA SER A 429 -20.96 -40.99 28.76
C SER A 429 -21.97 -42.14 28.77
N TYR A 430 -22.40 -42.64 27.60
CA TYR A 430 -23.26 -43.82 27.53
C TYR A 430 -22.56 -45.09 28.02
N LEU A 431 -21.26 -45.26 27.72
CA LEU A 431 -20.49 -46.41 28.22
C LEU A 431 -20.28 -46.33 29.73
N LEU A 432 -19.96 -45.14 30.27
CA LEU A 432 -19.88 -44.91 31.72
C LEU A 432 -21.21 -45.16 32.42
N ASN A 433 -22.33 -44.68 31.87
CA ASN A 433 -23.67 -44.92 32.41
C ASN A 433 -24.17 -46.36 32.18
N SER A 434 -23.54 -47.15 31.31
CA SER A 434 -23.82 -48.59 31.17
C SER A 434 -22.93 -49.47 32.07
N CYS A 435 -21.85 -48.90 32.60
CA CYS A 435 -20.94 -49.57 33.54
C CYS A 435 -21.25 -49.27 35.01
N ILE A 436 -21.98 -48.17 35.29
CA ILE A 436 -22.62 -47.88 36.58
C ILE A 436 -24.02 -48.51 36.55
#